data_AF-A0A9X7J1E8-F1
#
_entry.id   AF-A0A9X7J1E8-F1
#
_cell.length_a   1.000
_cell.length_b   1.000
_cell.length_c   1.000
_cell.angle_alpha   90.00
_cell.angle_beta   90.00
_cell.angle_gamma   90.00
#
_symmetry.space_group_name_H-M   'P 1'
#
loop_
_entity.id
_entity.type
_entity.pdbx_description
1 polymer ?
#
loop_
_entity_poly.entity_id
_entity_poly.type
_entity_poly.pdbx_seq_one_letter_code
_entity_poly.pdbx_strand_id
1 'polypeptide(L)'
;MTEALSRYFFYLKETDSSHHTVTGYRKDLQAFARWYGETCGEEPEPEKITSIDLREYQSWMRNVRPQTQHGQPQMKALKSWLGHARLDSTADD
;
A
#
# COMPACT_ATOMS: atom_id res chain seq x y z
N MET A 1 -5.15 11.08 -2.68
CA MET A 1 -3.85 10.40 -2.46
C MET A 1 -3.34 10.91 -1.14
N THR A 2 -3.25 10.05 -0.13
CA THR A 2 -2.99 10.47 1.25
C THR A 2 -1.57 11.00 1.44
N GLU A 3 -1.40 11.80 2.49
CA GLU A 3 -0.09 12.33 2.86
C GLU A 3 0.89 11.20 3.23
N ALA A 4 0.41 10.17 3.93
CA ALA A 4 1.19 8.99 4.30
C ALA A 4 1.73 8.21 3.07
N LEU A 5 0.95 8.10 1.99
CA LEU A 5 1.43 7.50 0.74
C LEU A 5 2.49 8.37 0.06
N SER A 6 2.33 9.69 0.12
CA SER A 6 3.26 10.64 -0.48
C SER A 6 4.62 10.62 0.22
N ARG A 7 4.63 10.61 1.56
CA ARG A 7 5.86 10.46 2.37
C ARG A 7 6.59 9.16 2.05
N TYR A 8 5.85 8.05 1.95
CA TYR A 8 6.44 6.76 1.62
C TYR A 8 7.06 6.71 0.21
N PHE A 9 6.44 7.35 -0.79
CA PHE A 9 7.04 7.45 -2.13
C PHE A 9 8.31 8.28 -2.15
N PHE A 10 8.39 9.33 -1.32
CA PHE A 10 9.61 10.10 -1.14
C PHE A 10 10.72 9.23 -0.51
N TYR A 11 10.42 8.54 0.59
CA TYR A 11 11.33 7.60 1.24
C TYR A 11 11.83 6.50 0.29
N LEU A 12 10.95 5.89 -0.51
CA LEU A 12 11.35 4.88 -1.51
C LEU A 12 12.31 5.43 -2.57
N LYS A 13 12.16 6.70 -2.93
CA LYS A 13 13.04 7.37 -3.90
C LYS A 13 14.41 7.68 -3.29
N GLU A 14 14.47 7.99 -2.00
CA GLU A 14 15.73 8.27 -1.30
C GLU A 14 16.52 7.01 -0.92
N THR A 15 15.85 5.87 -0.73
CA THR A 15 16.48 4.61 -0.27
C THR A 15 17.13 3.76 -1.36
N ASP A 16 17.48 4.34 -2.52
CA ASP A 16 18.09 3.65 -3.68
C ASP A 16 17.29 2.42 -4.16
N SER A 17 15.97 2.39 -3.93
CA SER A 17 15.12 1.34 -4.46
C SER A 17 15.14 1.41 -5.99
N SER A 18 15.47 0.31 -6.66
CA SER A 18 15.45 0.21 -8.13
C SER A 18 14.18 0.86 -8.70
N HIS A 19 14.32 1.72 -9.72
CA HIS A 19 13.20 2.43 -10.35
C HIS A 19 12.01 1.52 -10.70
N HIS A 20 12.29 0.27 -11.06
CA HIS A 20 11.30 -0.76 -11.33
C HIS A 20 10.48 -1.16 -10.09
N THR A 21 11.12 -1.28 -8.92
CA THR A 21 10.47 -1.57 -7.64
C THR A 21 9.59 -0.42 -7.18
N VAL A 22 10.09 0.83 -7.27
CA VAL A 22 9.31 2.02 -6.91
C VAL A 22 8.07 2.16 -7.79
N THR A 23 8.22 1.95 -9.10
CA THR A 23 7.10 2.00 -10.04
C THR A 23 6.08 0.88 -9.79
N GLY A 24 6.56 -0.32 -9.44
CA GLY A 24 5.71 -1.44 -9.03
C GLY A 24 4.91 -1.12 -7.77
N TYR A 25 5.59 -0.69 -6.71
CA TYR A 25 4.97 -0.34 -5.42
C TYR A 25 3.97 0.81 -5.57
N ARG A 26 4.27 1.80 -6.42
CA ARG A 26 3.33 2.88 -6.73
C ARG A 26 2.04 2.37 -7.34
N LYS A 27 2.12 1.50 -8.34
CA LYS A 27 0.94 0.91 -8.99
C LYS A 27 0.14 0.05 -8.00
N ASP A 28 0.84 -0.72 -7.17
CA ASP A 28 0.23 -1.62 -6.20
C ASP A 28 -0.52 -0.85 -5.09
N LEU A 29 0.10 0.20 -4.56
CA LEU A 29 -0.51 1.06 -3.54
C LEU A 29 -1.64 1.92 -4.11
N GLN A 30 -1.54 2.39 -5.36
CA GLN A 30 -2.65 3.09 -6.02
C GLN A 30 -3.85 2.17 -6.26
N ALA A 31 -3.61 0.92 -6.66
CA ALA A 31 -4.68 -0.06 -6.82
C ALA A 31 -5.39 -0.35 -5.49
N PHE A 32 -4.63 -0.49 -4.41
CA PHE A 32 -5.19 -0.64 -3.07
C PHE A 32 -5.98 0.60 -2.64
N ALA A 33 -5.43 1.81 -2.81
CA ALA A 33 -6.10 3.03 -2.41
C ALA A 33 -7.44 3.22 -3.12
N ARG A 34 -7.49 2.88 -4.40
CA ARG A 34 -8.74 2.89 -5.17
C ARG A 34 -9.73 1.87 -4.61
N TRP A 35 -9.31 0.61 -4.43
CA TRP A 35 -10.17 -0.44 -3.89
C TRP A 35 -10.69 -0.08 -2.48
N TYR A 36 -9.83 0.48 -1.63
CA TYR A 36 -10.17 0.89 -0.27
C TYR A 36 -11.19 2.03 -0.27
N GLY A 37 -11.01 3.04 -1.14
CA GLY A 37 -12.00 4.10 -1.31
C GLY A 37 -13.34 3.60 -1.87
N GLU A 38 -13.32 2.63 -2.78
CA GLU A 38 -14.53 2.00 -3.33
C GLU A 38 -15.24 1.09 -2.30
N THR A 39 -14.51 0.49 -1.36
CA THR A 39 -15.04 -0.49 -0.38
C THR A 39 -15.42 0.15 0.96
N CYS A 40 -14.54 0.99 1.52
CA CYS A 40 -14.70 1.61 2.83
C CYS A 40 -15.30 3.02 2.73
N GLY A 41 -15.29 3.66 1.55
CA GLY A 41 -15.79 5.01 1.36
C GLY A 41 -14.86 6.11 1.87
N GLU A 42 -13.63 5.76 2.27
CA GLU A 42 -12.63 6.69 2.78
C GLU A 42 -11.24 6.41 2.19
N GLU A 43 -10.32 7.37 2.36
CA GLU A 43 -8.95 7.18 1.89
C GLU A 43 -8.17 6.24 2.83
N PRO A 44 -7.22 5.45 2.29
CA PRO A 44 -6.43 4.51 3.08
C PRO A 44 -5.47 5.25 4.03
N GLU A 45 -5.81 5.30 5.30
CA GLU A 45 -4.94 5.77 6.37
C GLU A 45 -4.28 4.60 7.10
N PRO A 46 -2.96 4.63 7.33
CA PRO A 46 -2.20 3.53 7.92
C PRO A 46 -2.71 3.12 9.31
N GLU A 47 -3.31 4.06 10.04
CA GLU A 47 -3.90 3.85 11.37
C GLU A 47 -5.28 3.18 11.31
N LYS A 48 -6.02 3.40 10.22
CA LYS A 48 -7.36 2.85 10.03
C LYS A 48 -7.36 1.50 9.33
N ILE A 49 -6.27 1.17 8.63
CA ILE A 49 -6.13 -0.11 7.94
C ILE A 49 -5.92 -1.23 8.96
N THR A 50 -6.88 -2.13 9.01
CA THR A 50 -6.85 -3.31 9.87
C THR A 50 -6.34 -4.54 9.13
N SER A 51 -6.09 -5.61 9.89
CA SER A 51 -5.77 -6.91 9.29
C SER A 51 -6.94 -7.53 8.51
N ILE A 52 -8.17 -7.07 8.74
CA ILE A 52 -9.37 -7.52 8.03
C ILE A 52 -9.34 -6.94 6.61
N ASP A 53 -9.11 -5.63 6.48
CA ASP A 53 -9.02 -4.94 5.20
C ASP A 53 -7.95 -5.56 4.29
N LEU A 54 -6.80 -5.94 4.86
CA LEU A 54 -5.73 -6.61 4.12
C LEU A 54 -6.16 -7.99 3.58
N ARG A 55 -6.96 -8.74 4.34
CA ARG A 55 -7.48 -10.04 3.91
C ARG A 55 -8.56 -9.89 2.85
N GLU A 56 -9.43 -8.90 3.00
CA GLU A 56 -10.47 -8.59 2.01
C GLU A 56 -9.86 -8.14 0.69
N TYR A 57 -8.86 -7.26 0.72
CA TYR A 57 -8.13 -6.87 -0.47
C TYR A 57 -7.44 -8.08 -1.14
N GLN A 58 -6.82 -8.95 -0.34
CA GLN A 58 -6.22 -10.18 -0.85
C GLN A 58 -7.26 -11.10 -1.51
N SER A 59 -8.46 -11.20 -0.94
CA SER A 59 -9.57 -11.96 -1.52
C SER A 59 -10.06 -11.33 -2.83
N TRP A 60 -10.26 -10.00 -2.85
CA TRP A 60 -10.64 -9.26 -4.04
C TRP A 60 -9.63 -9.44 -5.17
N MET A 61 -8.33 -9.35 -4.88
CA MET A 61 -7.27 -9.57 -5.87
C MET A 61 -7.35 -10.97 -6.50
N ARG A 62 -7.60 -12.01 -5.71
CA ARG A 62 -7.75 -13.39 -6.22
C ARG A 62 -8.95 -13.54 -7.17
N ASN A 63 -10.03 -12.80 -6.92
CA ASN A 63 -11.26 -12.89 -7.69
C ASN A 63 -11.27 -11.98 -8.93
N VAL A 64 -10.64 -10.80 -8.88
CA VAL A 64 -10.71 -9.77 -9.92
C VAL A 64 -9.48 -9.75 -10.85
N ARG A 65 -8.34 -10.31 -10.42
CA ARG A 65 -7.08 -10.32 -11.20
C ARG A 65 -6.57 -11.75 -11.43
N PRO A 66 -7.24 -12.59 -12.25
CA PRO A 66 -6.79 -13.95 -12.52
C PRO A 66 -5.48 -14.07 -13.33
N GLN A 67 -4.89 -12.96 -13.82
CA GLN A 67 -3.82 -13.00 -14.84
C GLN A 67 -2.44 -12.46 -14.42
N THR A 68 -2.24 -11.99 -13.19
CA THR A 68 -0.87 -11.71 -12.70
C THR A 68 -0.50 -12.75 -11.68
N GLN A 69 0.30 -13.73 -12.12
CA GLN A 69 0.79 -14.87 -11.36
C GLN A 69 1.74 -14.49 -10.21
N HIS A 70 1.60 -13.30 -9.63
CA HIS A 70 2.35 -12.84 -8.47
C HIS A 70 1.44 -11.90 -7.65
N GLY A 71 0.54 -12.42 -6.82
CA GLY A 71 -0.15 -11.63 -5.77
C GLY A 71 0.77 -11.27 -4.58
N GLN A 72 2.02 -11.75 -4.61
CA GLN A 72 3.04 -11.54 -3.58
C GLN A 72 3.66 -10.12 -3.53
N PRO A 73 3.93 -9.41 -4.65
CA PRO A 73 4.53 -8.06 -4.65
C PRO A 73 3.59 -7.01 -4.05
N GLN A 74 2.28 -7.12 -4.28
CA GLN A 74 1.28 -6.15 -3.80
C GLN A 74 1.21 -6.12 -2.27
N MET A 75 1.13 -7.28 -1.62
CA MET A 75 1.18 -7.33 -0.16
C MET A 75 2.53 -6.91 0.41
N LYS A 76 3.65 -7.06 -0.33
CA LYS A 76 4.96 -6.55 0.11
C LYS A 76 4.99 -5.02 0.14
N ALA A 77 4.48 -4.38 -0.91
CA ALA A 77 4.36 -2.92 -0.97
C ALA A 77 3.48 -2.39 0.18
N LEU A 78 2.31 -3.00 0.40
CA LEU A 78 1.42 -2.61 1.51
C LEU A 78 2.08 -2.78 2.88
N LYS A 79 2.69 -3.94 3.15
CA LYS A 79 3.33 -4.19 4.45
C LYS A 79 4.51 -3.25 4.70
N SER A 80 5.30 -2.96 3.66
CA SER A 80 6.41 -2.02 3.77
C SER A 80 5.91 -0.60 4.02
N TRP A 81 4.86 -0.17 3.33
CA TRP A 81 4.22 1.12 3.59
C TRP A 81 3.64 1.23 5.00
N LEU A 82 2.84 0.25 5.45
CA LEU A 82 2.26 0.25 6.79
C LEU A 82 3.32 0.22 7.90
N GLY A 83 4.42 -0.51 7.68
CA GLY A 83 5.56 -0.53 8.59
C GLY A 83 6.23 0.85 8.67
N HIS A 84 6.51 1.48 7.53
CA HIS A 84 7.12 2.82 7.49
C HIS A 84 6.20 3.88 8.12
N ALA A 85 4.92 3.87 7.78
CA ALA A 85 3.97 4.85 8.30
C ALA A 85 3.80 4.75 9.82
N ARG A 86 3.80 3.55 10.40
CA ARG A 86 3.75 3.36 11.86
C ARG A 86 5.02 3.82 12.58
N LEU A 87 6.17 3.82 11.91
CA LEU A 87 7.42 4.33 12.45
C LEU A 87 7.49 5.87 12.34
N ASP A 88 6.97 6.43 11.25
CA ASP A 88 6.90 7.89 11.04
C ASP A 88 5.97 8.57 12.05
N SER A 89 4.84 7.95 12.42
CA SER A 89 3.92 8.44 13.46
C SER A 89 4.52 8.46 14.89
N THR A 90 5.68 7.84 15.12
CA THR A 90 6.37 7.85 16.44
C THR A 90 7.49 8.88 16.54
N ALA A 91 7.72 9.70 15.51
CA ALA A 91 8.77 10.72 15.50
C ALA A 91 8.29 12.14 15.86
N ASP A 92 7.01 12.29 16.20
CA ASP A 92 6.37 13.53 16.66
C ASP A 92 5.83 13.32 18.10
N ASP A 93 6.70 12.93 19.04
CA ASP A 93 6.48 13.03 20.50
C ASP A 93 7.79 13.46 21.20
#